data_AF-A0A3A0FFD5-F1
#
_entry.id   AF-A0A3A0FFD5-F1
#
_cell.length_a   1.000
_cell.length_b   1.000
_cell.length_c   1.000
_cell.angle_alpha   90.00
_cell.angle_beta   90.00
_cell.angle_gamma   90.00
#
_symmetry.space_group_name_H-M   'P 1'
#
loop_
_entity.id
_entity.type
_entity.pdbx_description
1 polymer ?
#
loop_
_entity_poly.entity_id
_entity_poly.type
_entity_poly.pdbx_seq_one_letter_code
_entity_poly.pdbx_strand_id
1 'polypeptide(L)'
;MGGDMSDRDVAPGHEPGLPLDAELRVALGLDLDERVTLRDRGARTLLFERHRGDDALLPAHADLALCVDVRVFGLIDVFGWVHDAGKSGLLHFSHGEHAKSVWLHRGDVVFAASNQRIDRLGHSLVRSGDLSLEQLREAERGYRRGERFGKALVERGLITPRALWAGLQRQVEEIVRSLFSYGAGTAYFWDGELQPDNVVRLELATRRLVQEGVVWRDELRRFVGALCDPRVRIEAVPGRRDCTSGTERLVVDALDHESAFPSLCRRVGLDEPTAARTLQLLHRAGALRIRRTPEDPDLTQRVRRSDPAERLRSQIEQAAKLIAELSHPIIDIEGPEPLRERLAAVLQGLAARHRELLGGLEPGPGGALDPVALVERASSLPVERHGEVHDALDAMLDYLEFELKNHPDVDDADGVLRAVAPLRATLRD
;
A
#
# COMPACT_ATOMS: atom_id res chain seq x y z
N MET A 1 -47.47 30.20 -46.47
CA MET A 1 -46.06 30.32 -46.93
C MET A 1 -45.31 31.03 -45.84
N GLY A 2 -44.37 30.46 -45.10
CA GLY A 2 -43.89 29.09 -44.96
C GLY A 2 -43.22 29.11 -43.58
N GLY A 3 -43.56 28.13 -42.73
CA GLY A 3 -42.80 27.90 -41.52
C GLY A 3 -41.47 27.28 -41.93
N ASP A 4 -40.37 27.82 -41.40
CA ASP A 4 -39.07 27.21 -41.56
C ASP A 4 -38.65 26.54 -40.26
N MET A 5 -38.48 25.23 -40.37
CA MET A 5 -37.89 24.35 -39.39
C MET A 5 -36.39 24.30 -39.68
N SER A 6 -35.54 24.60 -38.71
CA SER A 6 -34.24 23.91 -38.56
C SER A 6 -33.50 24.46 -37.35
N ASP A 7 -33.52 23.69 -36.26
CA ASP A 7 -32.33 23.33 -35.46
C ASP A 7 -32.74 22.83 -34.08
N ARG A 8 -33.30 21.62 -34.05
CA ARG A 8 -33.31 20.77 -32.86
C ARG A 8 -33.14 19.33 -33.33
N ASP A 9 -31.92 19.01 -33.74
CA ASP A 9 -31.39 17.65 -33.76
C ASP A 9 -29.87 17.73 -33.93
N VAL A 10 -29.16 17.95 -32.82
CA VAL A 10 -27.72 17.66 -32.72
C VAL A 10 -27.58 16.57 -31.67
N ALA A 11 -27.09 15.41 -32.10
CA ALA A 11 -26.84 14.24 -31.25
C ALA A 11 -25.94 14.59 -30.04
N PRO A 12 -26.21 14.07 -28.83
CA PRO A 12 -25.42 14.41 -27.65
C PRO A 12 -24.17 13.53 -27.63
N GLY A 13 -23.10 13.99 -28.28
CA GLY A 13 -21.82 13.29 -28.28
C GLY A 13 -20.70 14.26 -28.57
N HIS A 14 -19.94 14.59 -27.52
CA HIS A 14 -18.75 15.46 -27.50
C HIS A 14 -19.06 16.96 -27.54
N GLU A 15 -19.28 17.57 -26.37
CA GLU A 15 -18.99 19.00 -26.23
C GLU A 15 -17.47 19.24 -26.43
N PRO A 16 -17.07 20.29 -27.17
CA PRO A 16 -15.66 20.65 -27.29
C PRO A 16 -15.10 20.98 -25.91
N GLY A 17 -13.92 20.43 -25.59
CA GLY A 17 -13.24 20.65 -24.31
C GLY A 17 -13.17 22.14 -23.97
N LEU A 18 -13.39 22.48 -22.70
CA LEU A 18 -13.38 23.87 -22.27
C LEU A 18 -12.05 24.54 -22.68
N PRO A 19 -12.09 25.71 -23.33
CA PRO A 19 -10.88 26.45 -23.62
C PRO A 19 -10.33 27.02 -22.31
N LEU A 20 -9.55 26.22 -21.60
CA LEU A 20 -8.70 26.68 -20.51
C LEU A 20 -7.51 27.40 -21.14
N ASP A 21 -7.31 28.67 -20.82
CA ASP A 21 -6.13 29.43 -21.26
C ASP A 21 -4.84 28.85 -20.66
N ALA A 22 -3.69 29.27 -21.19
CA ALA A 22 -2.39 28.74 -20.77
C ALA A 22 -2.09 29.03 -19.29
N GLU A 23 -2.55 30.15 -18.77
CA GLU A 23 -2.31 30.58 -17.40
C GLU A 23 -3.10 29.71 -16.40
N LEU A 24 -4.37 29.44 -16.68
CA LEU A 24 -5.22 28.57 -15.87
C LEU A 24 -4.74 27.11 -15.92
N ARG A 25 -4.24 26.65 -17.09
CA ARG A 25 -3.66 25.30 -17.22
C ARG A 25 -2.43 25.12 -16.35
N VAL A 26 -1.51 26.09 -16.36
CA VAL A 26 -0.32 26.08 -15.50
C VAL A 26 -0.74 26.13 -14.02
N ALA A 27 -1.70 26.98 -13.65
CA ALA A 27 -2.20 27.08 -12.29
C ALA A 27 -2.85 25.78 -11.78
N LEU A 28 -3.49 25.02 -12.68
CA LEU A 28 -4.11 23.73 -12.39
C LEU A 28 -3.13 22.53 -12.51
N GLY A 29 -1.86 22.77 -12.91
CA GLY A 29 -0.88 21.71 -13.12
C GLY A 29 -1.24 20.76 -14.28
N LEU A 30 -1.88 21.30 -15.32
CA LEU A 30 -2.26 20.58 -16.53
C LEU A 30 -1.20 20.80 -17.62
N ASP A 31 -0.87 19.73 -18.35
CA ASP A 31 0.01 19.87 -19.50
C ASP A 31 -0.71 20.62 -20.64
N LEU A 32 0.02 21.34 -21.48
CA LEU A 32 -0.57 22.12 -22.59
C LEU A 32 -1.31 21.25 -23.61
N ASP A 33 -0.99 19.96 -23.68
CA ASP A 33 -1.56 19.02 -24.63
C ASP A 33 -2.68 18.17 -24.01
N GLU A 34 -2.88 18.29 -22.70
CA GLU A 34 -3.84 17.49 -21.94
C GLU A 34 -5.27 17.99 -22.20
N ARG A 35 -6.15 17.06 -22.59
CA ARG A 35 -7.57 17.40 -22.80
C ARG A 35 -8.29 17.35 -21.47
N VAL A 36 -9.12 18.36 -21.22
CA VAL A 36 -9.94 18.45 -20.02
C VAL A 36 -11.40 18.63 -20.42
N THR A 37 -12.27 17.83 -19.83
CA THR A 37 -13.72 17.93 -19.99
C THR A 37 -14.35 18.25 -18.66
N LEU A 38 -15.20 19.26 -18.62
CA LEU A 38 -16.02 19.50 -17.44
C LEU A 38 -17.12 18.46 -17.38
N ARG A 39 -17.19 17.75 -16.26
CA ARG A 39 -18.14 16.67 -16.02
C ARG A 39 -19.33 17.09 -15.19
N ASP A 40 -19.12 17.96 -14.20
CA ASP A 40 -20.20 18.44 -13.35
C ASP A 40 -20.00 19.90 -12.92
N ARG A 41 -21.12 20.62 -12.77
CA ARG A 41 -21.20 21.99 -12.26
C ARG A 41 -22.08 22.03 -11.02
N GLY A 42 -21.47 21.81 -9.86
CA GLY A 42 -22.11 22.00 -8.56
C GLY A 42 -22.18 23.48 -8.17
N ALA A 43 -23.03 23.79 -7.17
CA ALA A 43 -23.20 25.15 -6.66
C ALA A 43 -21.91 25.74 -6.05
N ARG A 44 -20.97 24.90 -5.62
CA ARG A 44 -19.68 25.30 -5.00
C ARG A 44 -18.46 24.65 -5.64
N THR A 45 -18.65 23.71 -6.57
CA THR A 45 -17.60 22.82 -7.06
C THR A 45 -17.74 22.61 -8.56
N LEU A 46 -16.62 22.55 -9.26
CA LEU A 46 -16.53 22.12 -10.65
C LEU A 46 -15.74 20.83 -10.69
N LEU A 47 -16.28 19.83 -11.38
CA LEU A 47 -15.58 18.56 -11.59
C LEU A 47 -15.02 18.54 -13.01
N PHE A 48 -13.69 18.50 -13.11
CA PHE A 48 -12.99 18.34 -14.38
C PHE A 48 -12.41 16.93 -14.47
N GLU A 49 -12.63 16.28 -15.61
CA GLU A 49 -11.94 15.05 -15.98
C GLU A 49 -10.77 15.39 -16.90
N ARG A 50 -9.60 14.84 -16.57
CA ARG A 50 -8.39 14.90 -17.39
C ARG A 50 -8.32 13.65 -18.26
N HIS A 51 -7.95 13.83 -19.52
CA HIS A 51 -7.77 12.74 -20.49
C HIS A 51 -6.29 12.62 -20.84
N ARG A 52 -5.65 11.52 -20.47
CA ARG A 52 -4.26 11.21 -20.87
C ARG A 52 -4.25 10.06 -21.87
N GLY A 53 -3.90 10.36 -23.13
CA GLY A 53 -3.70 9.34 -24.15
C GLY A 53 -4.96 8.50 -24.46
N ASP A 54 -4.83 7.18 -24.37
CA ASP A 54 -5.84 6.15 -24.70
C ASP A 54 -6.60 5.68 -23.44
N ASP A 55 -6.68 6.55 -22.41
CA ASP A 55 -7.40 6.27 -21.16
C ASP A 55 -8.82 5.79 -21.46
N ALA A 56 -9.25 4.74 -20.76
CA ALA A 56 -10.59 4.21 -20.91
C ALA A 56 -11.58 5.31 -20.55
N LEU A 57 -12.28 5.84 -21.56
CA LEU A 57 -13.23 6.94 -21.41
C LEU A 57 -14.21 6.61 -20.29
N LEU A 58 -14.21 7.43 -19.24
CA LEU A 58 -15.27 7.36 -18.24
C LEU A 58 -16.60 7.66 -18.95
N PRO A 59 -17.69 6.97 -18.57
CA PRO A 59 -18.95 7.07 -19.29
C PRO A 59 -19.37 8.53 -19.48
N ALA A 60 -19.59 8.95 -20.74
CA ALA A 60 -19.85 10.34 -21.08
C ALA A 60 -21.10 10.94 -20.39
N HIS A 61 -22.06 10.08 -20.01
CA HIS A 61 -23.41 10.47 -19.58
C HIS A 61 -23.79 9.95 -18.18
N ALA A 62 -22.82 9.59 -17.34
CA ALA A 62 -23.12 9.09 -16.00
C ALA A 62 -22.79 10.13 -14.93
N ASP A 63 -23.67 10.22 -13.93
CA ASP A 63 -23.52 11.16 -12.83
C ASP A 63 -22.52 10.61 -11.83
N LEU A 64 -21.49 11.40 -11.50
CA LEU A 64 -20.56 11.04 -10.42
C LEU A 64 -21.30 11.12 -9.08
N ALA A 65 -21.59 9.98 -8.50
CA ALA A 65 -22.33 9.87 -7.24
C ALA A 65 -21.41 9.84 -6.02
N LEU A 66 -20.21 9.24 -6.14
CA LEU A 66 -19.24 9.18 -5.02
C LEU A 66 -17.82 9.51 -5.51
N CYS A 67 -17.07 10.25 -4.69
CA CYS A 67 -15.61 10.42 -4.79
C CYS A 67 -15.03 10.20 -3.39
N VAL A 68 -14.17 9.20 -3.25
CA VAL A 68 -13.75 8.66 -1.95
C VAL A 68 -12.23 8.55 -1.89
N ASP A 69 -11.63 9.10 -0.84
CA ASP A 69 -10.25 8.79 -0.45
C ASP A 69 -10.23 7.46 0.33
N VAL A 70 -9.55 6.46 -0.24
CA VAL A 70 -9.52 5.09 0.28
C VAL A 70 -8.84 4.99 1.65
N ARG A 71 -8.04 6.00 2.05
CA ARG A 71 -7.44 6.06 3.39
C ARG A 71 -8.48 6.37 4.47
N VAL A 72 -9.55 7.08 4.11
CA VAL A 72 -10.62 7.49 5.03
C VAL A 72 -11.74 6.47 5.02
N PHE A 73 -12.17 6.04 3.83
CA PHE A 73 -13.21 5.01 3.68
C PHE A 73 -12.70 3.91 2.76
N GLY A 74 -12.54 2.71 3.31
CA GLY A 74 -11.99 1.58 2.59
C GLY A 74 -12.91 1.13 1.45
N LEU A 75 -12.33 0.45 0.46
CA LEU A 75 -13.11 -0.07 -0.67
C LEU A 75 -14.18 -1.09 -0.24
N ILE A 76 -13.99 -1.77 0.89
CA ILE A 76 -15.02 -2.64 1.48
C ILE A 76 -16.31 -1.86 1.76
N ASP A 77 -16.19 -0.68 2.36
CA ASP A 77 -17.34 0.17 2.71
C ASP A 77 -18.01 0.72 1.45
N VAL A 78 -17.22 1.17 0.48
CA VAL A 78 -17.73 1.68 -0.80
C VAL A 78 -18.54 0.61 -1.54
N PHE A 79 -18.02 -0.61 -1.64
CA PHE A 79 -18.77 -1.73 -2.22
C PHE A 79 -20.02 -2.07 -1.40
N GLY A 80 -19.94 -2.00 -0.07
CA GLY A 80 -21.08 -2.20 0.82
C GLY A 80 -22.19 -1.19 0.55
N TRP A 81 -21.89 0.11 0.48
CA TRP A 81 -22.88 1.16 0.23
C TRP A 81 -23.56 1.02 -1.13
N VAL A 82 -22.79 0.76 -2.19
CA VAL A 82 -23.34 0.57 -3.55
C VAL A 82 -24.22 -0.68 -3.60
N HIS A 83 -23.81 -1.76 -2.93
CA HIS A 83 -24.58 -3.00 -2.83
C HIS A 83 -25.88 -2.82 -2.05
N ASP A 84 -25.80 -2.29 -0.82
CA ASP A 84 -26.95 -2.13 0.07
C ASP A 84 -27.99 -1.15 -0.50
N ALA A 85 -27.55 -0.13 -1.25
CA ALA A 85 -28.42 0.78 -1.97
C ALA A 85 -28.97 0.21 -3.29
N GLY A 86 -28.53 -0.99 -3.72
CA GLY A 86 -28.98 -1.63 -4.95
C GLY A 86 -28.63 -0.82 -6.21
N LYS A 87 -27.50 -0.10 -6.21
CA LYS A 87 -27.13 0.80 -7.30
C LYS A 87 -26.48 0.07 -8.47
N SER A 88 -26.79 0.52 -9.69
CA SER A 88 -26.10 0.13 -10.92
C SER A 88 -25.08 1.20 -11.28
N GLY A 89 -23.95 0.83 -11.88
CA GLY A 89 -22.96 1.84 -12.27
C GLY A 89 -21.57 1.31 -12.51
N LEU A 90 -20.63 2.24 -12.55
CA LEU A 90 -19.20 1.98 -12.69
C LEU A 90 -18.49 2.47 -11.43
N LEU A 91 -17.77 1.57 -10.76
CA LEU A 91 -16.78 1.93 -9.75
C LEU A 91 -15.39 1.92 -10.40
N HIS A 92 -14.73 3.07 -10.46
CA HIS A 92 -13.34 3.18 -10.87
C HIS A 92 -12.46 3.46 -9.66
N PHE A 93 -11.34 2.76 -9.57
CA PHE A 93 -10.32 2.95 -8.56
C PHE A 93 -8.99 3.29 -9.22
N SER A 94 -8.30 4.30 -8.69
CA SER A 94 -6.95 4.67 -9.10
C SER A 94 -6.01 4.87 -7.91
N HIS A 95 -4.76 4.41 -8.04
CA HIS A 95 -3.68 4.63 -7.08
C HIS A 95 -2.32 4.58 -7.80
N GLY A 96 -1.69 5.73 -7.98
CA GLY A 96 -0.49 5.85 -8.83
C GLY A 96 -0.80 5.36 -10.25
N GLU A 97 0.03 4.44 -10.75
CA GLU A 97 -0.16 3.82 -12.07
C GLU A 97 -1.20 2.69 -12.09
N HIS A 98 -1.85 2.38 -10.96
CA HIS A 98 -2.81 1.28 -10.89
C HIS A 98 -4.23 1.79 -11.11
N ALA A 99 -4.95 1.18 -12.04
CA ALA A 99 -6.32 1.51 -12.33
C ALA A 99 -7.17 0.24 -12.50
N LYS A 100 -8.34 0.24 -11.89
CA LYS A 100 -9.31 -0.87 -11.93
C LYS A 100 -10.72 -0.31 -12.08
N SER A 101 -11.53 -1.01 -12.86
CA SER A 101 -12.91 -0.64 -13.13
C SER A 101 -13.81 -1.83 -12.83
N VAL A 102 -14.91 -1.61 -12.12
CA VAL A 102 -15.89 -2.63 -11.76
C VAL A 102 -17.28 -2.14 -12.13
N TRP A 103 -17.96 -2.89 -12.97
CA TRP A 103 -19.34 -2.60 -13.37
C TRP A 103 -20.28 -3.36 -12.45
N LEU A 104 -21.28 -2.64 -11.94
CA LEU A 104 -22.30 -3.16 -11.04
C LEU A 104 -23.68 -3.01 -11.68
N HIS A 105 -24.55 -3.98 -11.40
CA HIS A 105 -25.96 -3.90 -11.70
C HIS A 105 -26.76 -4.31 -10.47
N ARG A 106 -27.65 -3.42 -10.02
CA ARG A 106 -28.46 -3.65 -8.81
C ARG A 106 -27.63 -4.08 -7.59
N GLY A 107 -26.46 -3.46 -7.43
CA GLY A 107 -25.54 -3.73 -6.33
C GLY A 107 -24.64 -4.95 -6.50
N ASP A 108 -24.79 -5.74 -7.57
CA ASP A 108 -23.97 -6.93 -7.82
C ASP A 108 -22.97 -6.71 -8.97
N VAL A 109 -21.79 -7.33 -8.83
CA VAL A 109 -20.73 -7.19 -9.83
C VAL A 109 -21.08 -7.99 -11.08
N VAL A 110 -21.00 -7.31 -12.23
CA VAL A 110 -21.24 -7.92 -13.54
C VAL A 110 -20.00 -8.04 -14.39
N PHE A 111 -19.00 -7.18 -14.18
CA PHE A 111 -17.73 -7.23 -14.91
C PHE A 111 -16.65 -6.45 -14.15
N ALA A 112 -15.38 -6.75 -14.44
CA ALA A 112 -14.25 -5.96 -13.95
C ALA A 112 -13.08 -5.95 -14.93
N ALA A 113 -12.34 -4.85 -14.95
CA ALA A 113 -11.13 -4.64 -15.74
C ALA A 113 -10.01 -4.08 -14.87
N SER A 114 -8.76 -4.35 -15.25
CA SER A 114 -7.55 -3.91 -14.56
C SER A 114 -6.47 -3.61 -15.59
N ASN A 115 -5.69 -2.56 -15.37
CA ASN A 115 -4.52 -2.26 -16.20
C ASN A 115 -3.29 -3.12 -15.84
N GLN A 116 -3.31 -3.82 -14.71
CA GLN A 116 -2.20 -4.66 -14.27
C GLN A 116 -2.10 -5.96 -15.06
N ARG A 117 -0.86 -6.32 -15.44
CA ARG A 117 -0.58 -7.57 -16.18
C ARG A 117 -0.96 -8.82 -15.39
N ILE A 118 -0.72 -8.82 -14.07
CA ILE A 118 -1.00 -9.97 -13.21
C ILE A 118 -2.49 -10.35 -13.14
N ASP A 119 -3.38 -9.42 -13.49
CA ASP A 119 -4.83 -9.61 -13.52
C ASP A 119 -5.37 -10.07 -14.88
N ARG A 120 -4.51 -10.21 -15.90
CA ARG A 120 -4.95 -10.64 -17.24
C ARG A 120 -5.41 -12.09 -17.24
N LEU A 121 -6.38 -12.41 -18.11
CA LEU A 121 -6.96 -13.74 -18.27
C LEU A 121 -5.90 -14.86 -18.34
N GLY A 122 -4.85 -14.67 -19.13
CA GLY A 122 -3.77 -15.67 -19.24
C GLY A 122 -3.11 -15.99 -17.90
N HIS A 123 -2.83 -14.99 -17.06
CA HIS A 123 -2.21 -15.20 -15.75
C HIS A 123 -3.20 -15.84 -14.76
N SER A 124 -4.49 -15.52 -14.87
CA SER A 124 -5.56 -16.18 -14.11
C SER A 124 -5.64 -17.67 -14.45
N LEU A 125 -5.63 -18.02 -15.73
CA LEU A 125 -5.61 -19.42 -16.20
C LEU A 125 -4.37 -20.17 -15.69
N VAL A 126 -3.19 -19.54 -15.71
CA VAL A 126 -1.96 -20.15 -15.15
C VAL A 126 -2.06 -20.39 -13.64
N ARG A 127 -2.58 -19.42 -12.86
CA ARG A 127 -2.76 -19.59 -11.40
C ARG A 127 -3.67 -20.76 -11.06
N SER A 128 -4.63 -21.05 -11.92
CA SER A 128 -5.57 -22.16 -11.75
C SER A 128 -5.13 -23.50 -12.33
N GLY A 129 -4.01 -23.53 -13.07
CA GLY A 129 -3.49 -24.74 -13.69
C GLY A 129 -4.16 -25.11 -15.02
N ASP A 130 -5.10 -24.31 -15.53
CA ASP A 130 -5.73 -24.53 -16.85
C ASP A 130 -4.78 -24.23 -18.02
N LEU A 131 -3.70 -23.50 -17.76
CA LEU A 131 -2.67 -23.15 -18.75
C LEU A 131 -1.30 -23.20 -18.08
N SER A 132 -0.28 -23.73 -18.77
CA SER A 132 1.11 -23.60 -18.32
C SER A 132 1.69 -22.22 -18.68
N LEU A 133 2.76 -21.82 -18.00
CA LEU A 133 3.44 -20.57 -18.33
C LEU A 133 3.99 -20.59 -19.77
N GLU A 134 4.53 -21.74 -20.21
CA GLU A 134 5.02 -21.97 -21.57
C GLU A 134 3.92 -21.83 -22.61
N GLN A 135 2.76 -22.46 -22.36
CA GLN A 135 1.58 -22.37 -23.24
C GLN A 135 1.07 -20.92 -23.33
N LEU A 136 1.11 -20.18 -22.22
CA LEU A 136 0.79 -18.74 -22.23
C LEU A 136 1.75 -17.96 -23.15
N ARG A 137 3.06 -18.21 -23.05
CA ARG A 137 4.05 -17.54 -23.92
C ARG A 137 3.86 -17.90 -25.39
N GLU A 138 3.59 -19.16 -25.69
CA GLU A 138 3.29 -19.59 -27.06
C GLU A 138 2.03 -18.89 -27.60
N ALA A 139 0.97 -18.83 -26.80
CA ALA A 139 -0.26 -18.13 -27.17
C ALA A 139 -0.02 -16.65 -27.46
N GLU A 140 0.72 -15.96 -26.58
CA GLU A 140 1.06 -14.54 -26.72
C GLU A 140 1.92 -14.25 -27.96
N ARG A 141 2.90 -15.11 -28.30
CA ARG A 141 3.73 -14.93 -29.50
C ARG A 141 2.91 -15.00 -30.79
N GLY A 142 1.91 -15.86 -30.83
CA GLY A 142 1.03 -16.01 -31.99
C GLY A 142 -0.15 -15.02 -32.01
N TYR A 143 -0.33 -14.20 -30.98
CA TYR A 143 -1.50 -13.33 -30.84
C TYR A 143 -1.39 -12.09 -31.72
N ARG A 144 -2.47 -11.77 -32.45
CA ARG A 144 -2.54 -10.58 -33.31
C ARG A 144 -3.33 -9.46 -32.63
N ARG A 145 -2.90 -8.21 -32.81
CA ARG A 145 -3.60 -7.04 -32.26
C ARG A 145 -5.02 -6.97 -32.85
N GLY A 146 -6.04 -6.91 -31.98
CA GLY A 146 -7.46 -6.89 -32.34
C GLY A 146 -8.18 -8.26 -32.27
N GLU A 147 -7.44 -9.35 -32.12
CA GLU A 147 -8.03 -10.68 -31.86
C GLU A 147 -8.52 -10.78 -30.40
N ARG A 148 -9.53 -11.61 -30.09
CA ARG A 148 -9.91 -11.87 -28.70
C ARG A 148 -9.01 -12.98 -28.13
N PHE A 149 -8.12 -12.64 -27.19
CA PHE A 149 -7.14 -13.59 -26.65
C PHE A 149 -7.75 -14.92 -26.17
N GLY A 150 -8.86 -14.86 -25.43
CA GLY A 150 -9.56 -16.08 -24.97
C GLY A 150 -10.07 -16.98 -26.10
N LYS A 151 -10.55 -16.38 -27.21
CA LYS A 151 -10.97 -17.13 -28.40
C LYS A 151 -9.77 -17.83 -29.05
N ALA A 152 -8.64 -17.12 -29.18
CA ALA A 152 -7.41 -17.67 -29.73
C ALA A 152 -6.91 -18.90 -28.94
N LEU A 153 -7.03 -18.88 -27.60
CA LEU A 153 -6.66 -20.03 -26.76
C LEU A 153 -7.51 -21.27 -27.05
N VAL A 154 -8.81 -21.08 -27.28
CA VAL A 154 -9.75 -22.18 -27.61
C VAL A 154 -9.49 -22.71 -29.02
N GLU A 155 -9.33 -21.83 -30.02
CA GLU A 155 -9.09 -22.23 -31.41
C GLU A 155 -7.76 -22.99 -31.59
N ARG A 156 -6.77 -22.71 -30.74
CA ARG A 156 -5.49 -23.44 -30.69
C ARG A 156 -5.53 -24.72 -29.86
N GLY A 157 -6.67 -25.05 -29.25
CA GLY A 157 -6.82 -26.24 -28.41
C GLY A 157 -6.06 -26.19 -27.08
N LEU A 158 -5.64 -24.99 -26.64
CA LEU A 158 -4.91 -24.83 -25.37
C LEU A 158 -5.84 -24.94 -24.17
N ILE A 159 -7.09 -24.49 -24.31
CA ILE A 159 -8.14 -24.60 -23.28
C ILE A 159 -9.47 -24.97 -23.93
N THR A 160 -10.40 -25.50 -23.13
CA THR A 160 -11.78 -25.74 -23.56
C THR A 160 -12.63 -24.45 -23.44
N PRO A 161 -13.75 -24.32 -24.17
CA PRO A 161 -14.70 -23.22 -23.98
C PRO A 161 -15.22 -23.11 -22.54
N ARG A 162 -15.40 -24.25 -21.87
CA ARG A 162 -15.79 -24.32 -20.45
C ARG A 162 -14.71 -23.75 -19.54
N ALA A 163 -13.45 -24.10 -19.78
CA ALA A 163 -12.31 -23.56 -19.03
C ALA A 163 -12.13 -22.05 -19.28
N LEU A 164 -12.39 -21.58 -20.51
CA LEU A 164 -12.41 -20.15 -20.82
C LEU A 164 -13.46 -19.41 -19.99
N TRP A 165 -14.70 -19.94 -19.93
CA TRP A 165 -15.77 -19.33 -19.13
C TRP A 165 -15.40 -19.26 -17.64
N ALA A 166 -14.93 -20.37 -17.06
CA ALA A 166 -14.49 -20.40 -15.68
C ALA A 166 -13.27 -19.49 -15.42
N GLY A 167 -12.37 -19.35 -16.41
CA GLY A 167 -11.24 -18.42 -16.38
C GLY A 167 -11.69 -16.97 -16.35
N LEU A 168 -12.64 -16.57 -17.19
CA LEU A 168 -13.19 -15.21 -17.19
C LEU A 168 -13.88 -14.88 -15.87
N GLN A 169 -14.68 -15.80 -15.33
CA GLN A 169 -15.33 -15.61 -14.04
C GLN A 169 -14.29 -15.40 -12.93
N ARG A 170 -13.31 -16.30 -12.81
CA ARG A 170 -12.23 -16.17 -11.81
C ARG A 170 -11.42 -14.89 -12.00
N GLN A 171 -11.12 -14.48 -13.23
CA GLN A 171 -10.41 -13.24 -13.49
C GLN A 171 -11.15 -12.03 -12.90
N VAL A 172 -12.46 -11.93 -13.12
CA VAL A 172 -13.29 -10.85 -12.56
C VAL A 172 -13.30 -10.94 -11.03
N GLU A 173 -13.52 -12.12 -10.46
CA GLU A 173 -13.47 -12.32 -9.00
C GLU A 173 -12.11 -11.93 -8.40
N GLU A 174 -10.99 -12.28 -9.05
CA GLU A 174 -9.63 -11.92 -8.64
C GLU A 174 -9.37 -10.41 -8.73
N ILE A 175 -9.83 -9.73 -9.79
CA ILE A 175 -9.70 -8.28 -9.93
C ILE A 175 -10.43 -7.58 -8.79
N VAL A 176 -11.70 -7.95 -8.53
CA VAL A 176 -12.50 -7.34 -7.46
C VAL A 176 -11.89 -7.62 -6.10
N ARG A 177 -11.54 -8.87 -5.78
CA ARG A 177 -10.93 -9.20 -4.48
C ARG A 177 -9.60 -8.46 -4.26
N SER A 178 -8.81 -8.25 -5.30
CA SER A 178 -7.54 -7.52 -5.20
C SER A 178 -7.70 -6.04 -4.83
N LEU A 179 -8.88 -5.44 -5.07
CA LEU A 179 -9.16 -4.05 -4.68
C LEU A 179 -9.07 -3.87 -3.16
N PHE A 180 -9.50 -4.86 -2.38
CA PHE A 180 -9.55 -4.76 -0.92
C PHE A 180 -8.15 -4.78 -0.27
N SER A 181 -7.09 -5.03 -1.04
CA SER A 181 -5.71 -4.92 -0.58
C SER A 181 -5.14 -3.51 -0.66
N TYR A 182 -5.82 -2.57 -1.33
CA TYR A 182 -5.39 -1.18 -1.39
C TYR A 182 -5.80 -0.44 -0.12
N GLY A 183 -4.81 0.13 0.58
CA GLY A 183 -5.02 1.02 1.73
C GLY A 183 -5.02 2.52 1.38
N ALA A 184 -4.80 2.86 0.11
CA ALA A 184 -4.77 4.23 -0.38
C ALA A 184 -5.18 4.29 -1.86
N GLY A 185 -5.53 5.48 -2.32
CA GLY A 185 -6.01 5.76 -3.66
C GLY A 185 -7.34 6.51 -3.64
N THR A 186 -7.89 6.74 -4.83
CA THR A 186 -9.18 7.40 -5.00
C THR A 186 -10.15 6.47 -5.70
N ALA A 187 -11.35 6.36 -5.15
CA ALA A 187 -12.45 5.62 -5.75
C ALA A 187 -13.54 6.58 -6.20
N TYR A 188 -14.10 6.31 -7.37
CA TYR A 188 -15.15 7.08 -7.99
C TYR A 188 -16.28 6.15 -8.38
N PHE A 189 -17.51 6.51 -8.06
CA PHE A 189 -18.69 5.75 -8.49
C PHE A 189 -19.57 6.62 -9.36
N TRP A 190 -19.80 6.19 -10.60
CA TRP A 190 -20.77 6.80 -11.50
C TRP A 190 -22.05 5.97 -11.50
N ASP A 191 -23.15 6.60 -11.10
CA ASP A 191 -24.48 5.97 -11.07
C ASP A 191 -25.05 5.91 -12.50
N GLY A 192 -25.69 4.80 -12.83
CA GLY A 192 -26.37 4.61 -14.11
C GLY A 192 -26.34 3.17 -14.61
N GLU A 193 -27.18 2.86 -15.60
CA GLU A 193 -27.16 1.56 -16.30
C GLU A 193 -26.02 1.49 -17.30
N LEU A 194 -24.80 1.43 -16.76
CA LEU A 194 -23.56 1.38 -17.52
C LEU A 194 -23.25 -0.05 -17.93
N GLN A 195 -23.25 -0.28 -19.25
CA GLN A 195 -22.93 -1.58 -19.80
C GLN A 195 -21.52 -1.58 -20.35
N PRO A 196 -20.67 -2.53 -19.94
CA PRO A 196 -19.39 -2.71 -20.58
C PRO A 196 -19.60 -3.28 -21.99
N ASP A 197 -19.01 -2.62 -23.00
CA ASP A 197 -19.15 -3.02 -24.39
C ASP A 197 -18.51 -4.38 -24.65
N ASN A 198 -19.21 -5.25 -25.39
CA ASN A 198 -18.64 -6.50 -25.94
C ASN A 198 -18.08 -7.50 -24.91
N VAL A 199 -18.48 -7.41 -23.64
CA VAL A 199 -18.04 -8.35 -22.60
C VAL A 199 -19.16 -9.28 -22.15
N VAL A 200 -18.73 -10.37 -21.53
CA VAL A 200 -19.62 -11.31 -20.86
C VAL A 200 -20.15 -10.68 -19.58
N ARG A 201 -21.46 -10.69 -19.40
CA ARG A 201 -22.11 -10.30 -18.16
C ARG A 201 -22.10 -11.48 -17.19
N LEU A 202 -21.45 -11.29 -16.05
CA LEU A 202 -21.49 -12.23 -14.93
C LEU A 202 -22.54 -11.78 -13.92
N GLU A 203 -22.95 -12.67 -13.03
CA GLU A 203 -23.77 -12.35 -11.87
C GLU A 203 -23.00 -12.79 -10.64
N LEU A 204 -22.16 -11.89 -10.12
CA LEU A 204 -21.31 -12.17 -8.96
C LEU A 204 -21.82 -11.39 -7.75
N ALA A 205 -22.27 -12.13 -6.75
CA ALA A 205 -22.77 -11.55 -5.50
C ALA A 205 -21.69 -10.70 -4.83
N THR A 206 -21.89 -9.39 -4.76
CA THR A 206 -20.90 -8.45 -4.21
C THR A 206 -20.53 -8.81 -2.77
N ARG A 207 -21.52 -9.17 -1.95
CA ARG A 207 -21.31 -9.57 -0.56
C ARG A 207 -20.34 -10.74 -0.41
N ARG A 208 -20.43 -11.76 -1.28
CA ARG A 208 -19.50 -12.90 -1.30
C ARG A 208 -18.10 -12.44 -1.67
N LEU A 209 -17.96 -11.59 -2.70
CA LEU A 209 -16.66 -11.07 -3.14
C LEU A 209 -15.97 -10.24 -2.07
N VAL A 210 -16.73 -9.43 -1.33
CA VAL A 210 -16.21 -8.66 -0.20
C VAL A 210 -15.69 -9.59 0.90
N GLN A 211 -16.47 -10.60 1.29
CA GLN A 211 -16.08 -11.56 2.33
C GLN A 211 -14.83 -12.35 1.95
N GLU A 212 -14.80 -12.92 0.74
CA GLU A 212 -13.61 -13.61 0.25
C GLU A 212 -12.44 -12.63 0.12
N GLY A 213 -12.70 -11.41 -0.35
CA GLY A 213 -11.72 -10.35 -0.50
C GLY A 213 -10.95 -10.01 0.77
N VAL A 214 -11.65 -9.95 1.91
CA VAL A 214 -11.04 -9.75 3.23
C VAL A 214 -10.06 -10.88 3.57
N VAL A 215 -10.47 -12.13 3.37
CA VAL A 215 -9.61 -13.30 3.61
C VAL A 215 -8.36 -13.25 2.74
N TRP A 216 -8.55 -12.98 1.43
CA TRP A 216 -7.45 -12.89 0.47
C TRP A 216 -6.49 -11.75 0.77
N ARG A 217 -7.00 -10.59 1.19
CA ARG A 217 -6.20 -9.45 1.65
C ARG A 217 -5.30 -9.87 2.81
N ASP A 218 -5.87 -10.52 3.82
CA ASP A 218 -5.14 -10.90 5.02
C ASP A 218 -4.11 -12.02 4.73
N GLU A 219 -4.44 -12.95 3.84
CA GLU A 219 -3.49 -13.93 3.31
C GLU A 219 -2.33 -13.28 2.54
N LEU A 220 -2.63 -12.32 1.67
CA LEU A 220 -1.59 -11.59 0.93
C LEU A 220 -0.68 -10.81 1.88
N ARG A 221 -1.25 -10.14 2.90
CA ARG A 221 -0.48 -9.43 3.93
C ARG A 221 0.44 -10.38 4.72
N ARG A 222 -0.08 -11.54 5.15
CA ARG A 222 0.73 -12.57 5.80
C ARG A 222 1.85 -13.08 4.90
N PHE A 223 1.56 -13.28 3.62
CA PHE A 223 2.55 -13.73 2.65
C PHE A 223 3.64 -12.68 2.40
N VAL A 224 3.27 -11.39 2.25
CA VAL A 224 4.23 -10.28 2.17
C VAL A 224 5.10 -10.24 3.43
N GLY A 225 4.51 -10.29 4.62
CA GLY A 225 5.26 -10.32 5.88
C GLY A 225 6.23 -11.49 5.96
N ALA A 226 5.84 -12.68 5.50
CA ALA A 226 6.73 -13.84 5.43
C ALA A 226 7.86 -13.65 4.40
N LEU A 227 7.60 -13.00 3.26
CA LEU A 227 8.64 -12.70 2.27
C LEU A 227 9.63 -11.63 2.76
N CYS A 228 9.18 -10.72 3.61
CA CYS A 228 10.05 -9.74 4.28
C CYS A 228 10.94 -10.36 5.37
N ASP A 229 10.73 -11.63 5.73
CA ASP A 229 11.59 -12.32 6.70
C ASP A 229 13.05 -12.32 6.17
N PRO A 230 14.02 -11.87 6.99
CA PRO A 230 15.43 -11.79 6.64
C PRO A 230 16.06 -13.10 6.19
N ARG A 231 15.46 -14.21 6.59
CA ARG A 231 15.90 -15.58 6.35
C ARG A 231 15.29 -16.13 5.08
N VAL A 232 14.27 -15.46 4.52
CA VAL A 232 13.64 -15.88 3.29
C VAL A 232 14.43 -15.37 2.09
N ARG A 233 14.75 -16.30 1.19
CA ARG A 233 15.47 -16.07 -0.05
C ARG A 233 14.63 -16.57 -1.21
N ILE A 234 14.53 -15.75 -2.24
CA ILE A 234 13.85 -16.08 -3.48
C ILE A 234 14.92 -16.44 -4.50
N GLU A 235 14.80 -17.61 -5.11
CA GLU A 235 15.74 -18.14 -6.09
C GLU A 235 14.99 -18.44 -7.39
N ALA A 236 15.49 -17.95 -8.52
CA ALA A 236 14.99 -18.36 -9.82
C ALA A 236 15.37 -19.82 -10.12
N VAL A 237 14.47 -20.58 -10.74
CA VAL A 237 14.78 -21.93 -11.21
C VAL A 237 15.52 -21.83 -12.55
N PRO A 238 16.74 -22.41 -12.67
CA PRO A 238 17.49 -22.39 -13.92
C PRO A 238 16.69 -22.96 -15.09
N GLY A 239 16.82 -22.37 -16.28
CA GLY A 239 16.13 -22.80 -17.49
C GLY A 239 14.65 -22.40 -17.59
N ARG A 240 14.05 -21.81 -16.55
CA ARG A 240 12.67 -21.27 -16.60
C ARG A 240 12.60 -19.80 -16.99
N ARG A 241 13.74 -19.12 -17.12
CA ARG A 241 13.83 -17.71 -17.50
C ARG A 241 13.09 -17.43 -18.80
N ASP A 242 13.29 -18.26 -19.83
CA ASP A 242 12.69 -18.08 -21.16
C ASP A 242 11.15 -18.18 -21.20
N CYS A 243 10.56 -18.68 -20.12
CA CYS A 243 9.12 -18.80 -19.96
C CYS A 243 8.49 -17.53 -19.37
N THR A 244 9.26 -16.51 -18.99
CA THR A 244 8.74 -15.28 -18.38
C THR A 244 8.69 -14.11 -19.36
N SER A 245 7.75 -13.18 -19.17
CA SER A 245 7.64 -11.94 -19.95
C SER A 245 7.22 -10.74 -19.10
N GLY A 246 7.45 -9.52 -19.60
CA GLY A 246 7.06 -8.28 -18.93
C GLY A 246 7.53 -8.22 -17.47
N THR A 247 6.60 -7.98 -16.54
CA THR A 247 6.86 -7.90 -15.10
C THR A 247 7.54 -9.16 -14.53
N GLU A 248 7.15 -10.35 -15.00
CA GLU A 248 7.77 -11.59 -14.53
C GLU A 248 9.25 -11.68 -14.92
N ARG A 249 9.59 -11.25 -16.14
CA ARG A 249 10.97 -11.23 -16.62
C ARG A 249 11.80 -10.26 -15.79
N LEU A 250 11.27 -9.06 -15.51
CA LEU A 250 11.95 -8.09 -14.65
C LEU A 250 12.23 -8.65 -13.25
N VAL A 251 11.26 -9.35 -12.67
CA VAL A 251 11.42 -10.02 -11.37
C VAL A 251 12.50 -11.11 -11.45
N VAL A 252 12.42 -12.03 -12.43
CA VAL A 252 13.40 -13.12 -12.56
C VAL A 252 14.80 -12.60 -12.87
N ASP A 253 14.93 -11.58 -13.70
CA ASP A 253 16.23 -10.97 -14.03
C ASP A 253 16.86 -10.28 -12.81
N ALA A 254 16.04 -9.69 -11.94
CA ALA A 254 16.52 -9.08 -10.71
C ALA A 254 16.98 -10.12 -9.66
N LEU A 255 16.44 -11.35 -9.70
CA LEU A 255 16.84 -12.44 -8.82
C LEU A 255 18.28 -12.93 -9.06
N ASP A 256 18.90 -12.60 -10.20
CA ASP A 256 20.33 -12.86 -10.46
C ASP A 256 21.24 -12.09 -9.47
N HIS A 257 20.74 -11.00 -8.87
CA HIS A 257 21.50 -10.12 -7.99
C HIS A 257 20.86 -9.92 -6.61
N GLU A 258 19.54 -10.04 -6.50
CA GLU A 258 18.78 -9.73 -5.28
C GLU A 258 17.84 -10.88 -4.92
N SER A 259 18.09 -11.52 -3.78
CA SER A 259 17.28 -12.65 -3.30
C SER A 259 16.33 -12.28 -2.14
N ALA A 260 16.46 -11.07 -1.58
CA ALA A 260 15.60 -10.57 -0.51
C ALA A 260 14.44 -9.75 -1.09
N PHE A 261 13.22 -10.02 -0.62
CA PHE A 261 12.00 -9.43 -1.19
C PHE A 261 11.94 -7.89 -1.15
N PRO A 262 12.30 -7.19 -0.05
CA PRO A 262 12.24 -5.72 -0.04
C PRO A 262 13.21 -5.08 -1.05
N SER A 263 14.42 -5.64 -1.19
CA SER A 263 15.41 -5.15 -2.16
C SER A 263 14.98 -5.44 -3.60
N LEU A 264 14.37 -6.61 -3.83
CA LEU A 264 13.81 -6.99 -5.12
C LEU A 264 12.71 -6.01 -5.57
N CYS A 265 11.77 -5.66 -4.69
CA CYS A 265 10.70 -4.70 -5.00
C CYS A 265 11.25 -3.34 -5.41
N ARG A 266 12.20 -2.79 -4.63
CA ARG A 266 12.87 -1.51 -4.95
C ARG A 266 13.61 -1.54 -6.28
N ARG A 267 14.33 -2.62 -6.56
CA ARG A 267 15.12 -2.78 -7.80
C ARG A 267 14.23 -2.84 -9.04
N VAL A 268 13.09 -3.53 -8.95
CA VAL A 268 12.16 -3.68 -10.08
C VAL A 268 11.21 -2.48 -10.19
N GLY A 269 11.03 -1.71 -9.12
CA GLY A 269 10.08 -0.59 -9.08
C GLY A 269 8.62 -1.07 -8.96
N LEU A 270 8.39 -2.19 -8.26
CA LEU A 270 7.05 -2.71 -7.99
C LEU A 270 6.68 -2.50 -6.53
N ASP A 271 5.41 -2.23 -6.29
CA ASP A 271 4.84 -2.31 -4.94
C ASP A 271 4.83 -3.75 -4.43
N GLU A 272 4.91 -3.91 -3.12
CA GLU A 272 4.99 -5.22 -2.47
C GLU A 272 3.80 -6.14 -2.82
N PRO A 273 2.52 -5.69 -2.82
CA PRO A 273 1.41 -6.55 -3.24
C PRO A 273 1.54 -7.08 -4.66
N THR A 274 1.87 -6.23 -5.65
CA THR A 274 2.03 -6.66 -7.04
C THR A 274 3.22 -7.61 -7.19
N ALA A 275 4.35 -7.30 -6.55
CA ALA A 275 5.52 -8.16 -6.55
C ALA A 275 5.19 -9.53 -5.92
N ALA A 276 4.53 -9.56 -4.77
CA ALA A 276 4.16 -10.79 -4.08
C ALA A 276 3.20 -11.66 -4.91
N ARG A 277 2.18 -11.07 -5.57
CA ARG A 277 1.28 -11.81 -6.47
C ARG A 277 2.01 -12.36 -7.69
N THR A 278 2.97 -11.61 -8.23
CA THR A 278 3.84 -12.07 -9.33
C THR A 278 4.71 -13.24 -8.88
N LEU A 279 5.27 -13.18 -7.66
CA LEU A 279 6.04 -14.27 -7.09
C LEU A 279 5.20 -15.52 -6.82
N GLN A 280 3.96 -15.38 -6.33
CA GLN A 280 3.04 -16.52 -6.15
C GLN A 280 2.76 -17.23 -7.47
N LEU A 281 2.52 -16.46 -8.55
CA LEU A 281 2.33 -17.02 -9.89
C LEU A 281 3.57 -17.80 -10.33
N LEU A 282 4.74 -17.17 -10.27
CA LEU A 282 6.00 -17.79 -10.70
C LEU A 282 6.36 -19.01 -9.84
N HIS A 283 6.04 -18.99 -8.55
CA HIS A 283 6.26 -20.11 -7.64
C HIS A 283 5.38 -21.30 -8.04
N ARG A 284 4.08 -21.06 -8.27
CA ARG A 284 3.14 -22.08 -8.73
C ARG A 284 3.50 -22.64 -10.10
N ALA A 285 4.02 -21.80 -10.99
CA ALA A 285 4.53 -22.22 -12.30
C ALA A 285 5.87 -22.98 -12.22
N GLY A 286 6.48 -23.09 -11.02
CA GLY A 286 7.78 -23.73 -10.84
C GLY A 286 8.96 -22.95 -11.41
N ALA A 287 8.79 -21.66 -11.69
CA ALA A 287 9.82 -20.77 -12.20
C ALA A 287 10.70 -20.16 -11.09
N LEU A 288 10.24 -20.20 -9.83
CA LEU A 288 11.02 -19.79 -8.67
C LEU A 288 10.79 -20.68 -7.46
N ARG A 289 11.74 -20.63 -6.52
CA ARG A 289 11.65 -21.27 -5.21
C ARG A 289 11.81 -20.23 -4.12
N ILE A 290 11.04 -20.40 -3.06
CA ILE A 290 11.17 -19.62 -1.84
C ILE A 290 11.84 -20.55 -0.83
N ARG A 291 13.04 -20.19 -0.37
CA ARG A 291 13.80 -20.92 0.63
C ARG A 291 13.88 -20.12 1.90
N ARG A 292 13.88 -20.81 3.03
CA ARG A 292 14.28 -20.24 4.31
C ARG A 292 15.68 -20.73 4.61
N THR A 293 16.63 -19.80 4.65
CA THR A 293 17.98 -20.09 5.10
C THR A 293 17.95 -20.26 6.62
N PRO A 294 18.69 -21.24 7.20
CA PRO A 294 18.89 -21.30 8.64
C PRO A 294 19.51 -19.99 9.15
N GLU A 295 19.31 -19.68 10.43
CA GLU A 295 19.76 -18.44 11.06
C GLU A 295 21.23 -18.14 10.76
N ASP A 296 21.47 -17.15 9.91
CA ASP A 296 22.76 -16.51 9.78
C ASP A 296 22.81 -15.39 10.85
N PRO A 297 23.64 -15.52 11.89
CA PRO A 297 23.71 -14.55 12.99
C PRO A 297 23.99 -13.12 12.50
N ASP A 298 24.77 -12.97 11.42
CA ASP A 298 25.17 -11.66 10.87
C ASP A 298 24.02 -10.98 10.12
N LEU A 299 23.20 -11.74 9.38
CA LEU A 299 22.02 -11.20 8.68
C LEU A 299 20.83 -10.98 9.63
N THR A 300 20.72 -11.82 10.67
CA THR A 300 19.70 -11.65 11.71
C THR A 300 19.93 -10.34 12.48
N GLN A 301 21.18 -9.94 12.70
CA GLN A 301 21.50 -8.60 13.21
C GLN A 301 21.15 -7.49 12.22
N ARG A 302 21.38 -7.69 10.91
CA ARG A 302 21.11 -6.66 9.89
C ARG A 302 19.63 -6.37 9.67
N VAL A 303 18.75 -7.34 9.87
CA VAL A 303 17.32 -7.15 9.62
C VAL A 303 16.46 -7.13 10.88
N ARG A 304 16.92 -7.61 12.05
CA ARG A 304 16.34 -7.19 13.34
C ARG A 304 16.42 -5.67 13.52
N ARG A 305 17.47 -5.04 13.00
CA ARG A 305 17.58 -3.58 12.85
C ARG A 305 16.55 -2.97 11.88
N SER A 306 15.63 -3.73 11.27
CA SER A 306 14.66 -3.26 10.27
C SER A 306 13.19 -3.50 10.59
N ASP A 307 12.86 -4.22 11.68
CA ASP A 307 11.49 -4.39 12.16
C ASP A 307 11.06 -3.16 12.99
N PRO A 308 9.98 -2.42 12.63
CA PRO A 308 9.54 -1.25 13.37
C PRO A 308 9.29 -1.51 14.87
N ALA A 309 8.79 -2.69 15.25
CA ALA A 309 8.51 -3.01 16.65
C ALA A 309 9.80 -3.31 17.44
N GLU A 310 10.75 -4.02 16.82
CA GLU A 310 12.07 -4.28 17.41
C GLU A 310 12.95 -3.02 17.42
N ARG A 311 12.79 -2.13 16.44
CA ARG A 311 13.41 -0.80 16.41
C ARG A 311 12.91 0.05 17.56
N LEU A 312 11.59 0.19 17.71
CA LEU A 312 10.98 0.92 18.82
C LEU A 312 11.42 0.35 20.16
N ARG A 313 11.42 -0.99 20.30
CA ARG A 313 11.94 -1.68 21.49
C ARG A 313 13.41 -1.33 21.76
N SER A 314 14.26 -1.45 20.75
CA SER A 314 15.69 -1.16 20.88
C SER A 314 15.94 0.32 21.19
N GLN A 315 15.16 1.24 20.63
CA GLN A 315 15.23 2.67 20.90
C GLN A 315 14.79 2.99 22.33
N ILE A 316 13.71 2.39 22.84
CA ILE A 316 13.28 2.54 24.24
C ILE A 316 14.36 2.02 25.20
N GLU A 317 14.91 0.83 24.92
CA GLU A 317 15.98 0.23 25.73
C GLU A 317 17.25 1.11 25.73
N GLN A 318 17.62 1.68 24.59
CA GLN A 318 18.76 2.60 24.46
C GLN A 318 18.52 3.93 25.17
N ALA A 319 17.32 4.52 25.06
CA ALA A 319 16.95 5.76 25.73
C ALA A 319 16.95 5.59 27.25
N ALA A 320 16.38 4.50 27.77
CA ALA A 320 16.42 4.18 29.20
C ALA A 320 17.85 4.03 29.71
N LYS A 321 18.73 3.41 28.91
CA LYS A 321 20.16 3.31 29.24
C LYS A 321 20.83 4.69 29.27
N LEU A 322 20.59 5.54 28.27
CA LEU A 322 21.15 6.89 28.24
C LEU A 322 20.69 7.75 29.42
N ILE A 323 19.41 7.66 29.78
CA ILE A 323 18.86 8.33 30.97
C ILE A 323 19.63 7.91 32.22
N ALA A 324 19.93 6.61 32.38
CA ALA A 324 20.72 6.11 33.50
C ALA A 324 22.18 6.61 33.47
N GLU A 325 22.85 6.54 32.31
CA GLU A 325 24.24 7.00 32.14
C GLU A 325 24.38 8.51 32.39
N LEU A 326 23.42 9.33 31.95
CA LEU A 326 23.40 10.76 32.22
C LEU A 326 23.03 11.09 33.67
N SER A 327 22.28 10.21 34.34
CA SER A 327 21.94 10.36 35.75
C SER A 327 23.13 10.05 36.66
N HIS A 328 24.00 9.11 36.29
CA HIS A 328 25.11 8.65 37.13
C HIS A 328 26.03 9.77 37.66
N PRO A 329 26.58 10.67 36.82
CA PRO A 329 27.45 11.75 37.29
C PRO A 329 26.77 12.71 38.26
N ILE A 330 25.46 12.94 38.08
CA ILE A 330 24.68 13.82 38.95
C ILE A 330 24.40 13.12 40.29
N ILE A 331 24.07 11.83 40.24
CA ILE A 331 23.83 10.99 41.43
C ILE A 331 25.10 10.84 42.27
N ASP A 332 26.26 10.69 41.64
CA ASP A 332 27.55 10.57 42.34
C ASP A 332 27.88 11.83 43.16
N ILE A 333 27.29 12.98 42.81
CA ILE A 333 27.50 14.26 43.49
C ILE A 333 26.40 14.55 44.52
N GLU A 334 25.12 14.53 44.10
CA GLU A 334 23.99 14.94 44.95
C GLU A 334 23.33 13.78 45.70
N GLY A 335 23.65 12.54 45.33
CA GLY A 335 22.94 11.34 45.77
C GLY A 335 21.71 11.00 44.91
N PRO A 336 21.13 9.80 45.07
CA PRO A 336 20.09 9.29 44.18
C PRO A 336 18.72 9.96 44.37
N GLU A 337 18.38 10.38 45.59
CA GLU A 337 17.05 10.88 45.91
C GLU A 337 16.73 12.27 45.32
N PRO A 338 17.62 13.28 45.40
CA PRO A 338 17.35 14.60 44.85
C PRO A 338 17.07 14.57 43.34
N LEU A 339 17.86 13.80 42.57
CA LEU A 339 17.63 13.65 41.14
C LEU A 339 16.35 12.87 40.86
N ARG A 340 16.05 11.81 41.64
CA ARG A 340 14.83 11.01 41.48
C ARG A 340 13.57 11.86 41.66
N GLU A 341 13.55 12.76 42.65
CA GLU A 341 12.42 13.68 42.86
C GLU A 341 12.23 14.63 41.66
N ARG A 342 13.33 15.19 41.13
CA ARG A 342 13.26 16.07 39.94
C ARG A 342 12.79 15.31 38.69
N LEU A 343 13.32 14.12 38.45
CA LEU A 343 12.89 13.27 37.33
C LEU A 343 11.43 12.83 37.46
N ALA A 344 10.95 12.54 38.68
CA ALA A 344 9.55 12.24 38.93
C ALA A 344 8.64 13.44 38.60
N ALA A 345 9.06 14.66 38.94
CA ALA A 345 8.31 15.87 38.59
C ALA A 345 8.26 16.11 37.07
N VAL A 346 9.37 15.89 36.37
CA VAL A 346 9.44 15.96 34.89
C VAL A 346 8.52 14.92 34.25
N LEU A 347 8.58 13.66 34.72
CA LEU A 347 7.71 12.59 34.27
C LEU A 347 6.23 12.90 34.47
N GLN A 348 5.84 13.45 35.62
CA GLN A 348 4.46 13.86 35.87
C GLN A 348 3.99 14.95 34.89
N GLY A 349 4.86 15.92 34.56
CA GLY A 349 4.59 16.95 33.56
C GLY A 349 4.41 16.37 32.15
N LEU A 350 5.25 15.41 31.76
CA LEU A 350 5.15 14.73 30.46
C LEU A 350 3.94 13.77 30.39
N ALA A 351 3.59 13.10 31.49
CA ALA A 351 2.45 12.21 31.59
C ALA A 351 1.10 12.93 31.40
N ALA A 352 1.04 14.25 31.61
CA ALA A 352 -0.15 15.05 31.27
C ALA A 352 -0.43 15.06 29.76
N ARG A 353 0.60 14.91 28.93
CA ARG A 353 0.51 14.86 27.46
C ARG A 353 0.55 13.43 26.92
N HIS A 354 1.26 12.52 27.59
CA HIS A 354 1.49 11.14 27.17
C HIS A 354 1.02 10.13 28.23
N ARG A 355 -0.25 10.21 28.64
CA ARG A 355 -0.79 9.46 29.79
C ARG A 355 -0.70 7.93 29.65
N GLU A 356 -0.91 7.42 28.44
CA GLU A 356 -0.88 5.98 28.15
C GLU A 356 0.55 5.39 28.20
N LEU A 357 1.56 6.22 27.95
CA LEU A 357 2.96 5.83 27.98
C LEU A 357 3.58 6.01 29.38
N LEU A 358 3.46 7.21 29.94
CA LEU A 358 4.20 7.62 31.15
C LEU A 358 3.33 7.61 32.42
N GLY A 359 2.03 7.36 32.30
CA GLY A 359 1.10 7.40 33.44
C GLY A 359 1.53 6.43 34.55
N GLY A 360 1.73 6.97 35.77
CA GLY A 360 2.10 6.18 36.94
C GLY A 360 3.46 5.48 36.85
N LEU A 361 4.35 5.94 35.97
CA LEU A 361 5.74 5.48 35.92
C LEU A 361 6.57 6.30 36.90
N GLU A 362 7.41 5.64 37.69
CA GLU A 362 8.33 6.30 38.63
C GLU A 362 9.77 5.99 38.25
N PRO A 363 10.71 6.94 38.42
CA PRO A 363 12.12 6.68 38.22
C PRO A 363 12.64 5.73 39.31
N GLY A 364 13.48 4.78 38.91
CA GLY A 364 14.15 3.87 39.82
C GLY A 364 15.22 4.56 40.69
N PRO A 365 15.86 3.81 41.60
CA PRO A 365 16.87 4.34 42.54
C PRO A 365 18.12 4.94 41.89
N GLY A 366 18.31 4.77 40.58
CA GLY A 366 19.41 5.33 39.78
C GLY A 366 18.96 6.33 38.71
N GLY A 367 17.76 6.90 38.83
CA GLY A 367 17.18 7.77 37.79
C GLY A 367 16.70 7.04 36.52
N ALA A 368 16.94 5.73 36.43
CA ALA A 368 16.54 4.89 35.30
C ALA A 368 15.02 4.69 35.23
N LEU A 369 14.49 4.62 34.01
CA LEU A 369 13.13 4.17 33.74
C LEU A 369 13.13 2.67 33.46
N ASP A 370 12.05 1.98 33.85
CA ASP A 370 11.89 0.56 33.53
C ASP A 370 11.64 0.37 32.02
N PRO A 371 12.61 -0.20 31.27
CA PRO A 371 12.46 -0.39 29.83
C PRO A 371 11.40 -1.44 29.50
N VAL A 372 11.16 -2.43 30.37
CA VAL A 372 10.15 -3.47 30.13
C VAL A 372 8.76 -2.84 30.20
N ALA A 373 8.50 -2.04 31.23
CA ALA A 373 7.23 -1.33 31.37
C ALA A 373 6.98 -0.33 30.23
N LEU A 374 8.01 0.40 29.78
CA LEU A 374 7.90 1.32 28.65
C LEU A 374 7.62 0.59 27.33
N VAL A 375 8.27 -0.54 27.07
CA VAL A 375 8.06 -1.35 25.87
C VAL A 375 6.65 -1.94 25.84
N GLU A 376 6.14 -2.45 26.96
CA GLU A 376 4.77 -2.98 27.05
C GLU A 376 3.72 -1.90 26.76
N ARG A 377 3.93 -0.68 27.29
CA ARG A 377 3.03 0.46 27.06
C ARG A 377 3.15 1.04 25.66
N ALA A 378 4.36 1.13 25.10
CA ALA A 378 4.56 1.56 23.72
C ALA A 378 3.96 0.58 22.70
N SER A 379 3.99 -0.72 23.02
CA SER A 379 3.42 -1.78 22.17
C SER A 379 1.88 -1.77 22.14
N SER A 380 1.23 -1.15 23.12
CA SER A 380 -0.23 -1.00 23.15
C SER A 380 -0.71 0.26 22.42
N LEU A 381 0.20 1.15 22.01
CA LEU A 381 -0.12 2.33 21.22
C LEU A 381 -0.27 2.00 19.72
N PRO A 382 -1.22 2.64 19.01
CA PRO A 382 -1.28 2.63 17.55
C PRO A 382 0.05 3.10 16.92
N VAL A 383 0.41 2.55 15.75
CA VAL A 383 1.69 2.83 15.07
C VAL A 383 1.86 4.31 14.75
N GLU A 384 0.76 5.01 14.46
CA GLU A 384 0.72 6.44 14.16
C GLU A 384 1.13 7.31 15.37
N ARG A 385 1.07 6.75 16.58
CA ARG A 385 1.39 7.42 17.84
C ARG A 385 2.76 7.00 18.39
N HIS A 386 3.53 6.19 17.66
CA HIS A 386 4.90 5.83 18.08
C HIS A 386 5.85 7.04 18.13
N GLY A 387 5.57 8.11 17.38
CA GLY A 387 6.28 9.39 17.51
C GLY A 387 6.19 10.01 18.91
N GLU A 388 5.07 9.79 19.63
CA GLU A 388 4.90 10.29 21.01
C GLU A 388 5.89 9.66 22.00
N VAL A 389 6.37 8.45 21.70
CA VAL A 389 7.38 7.76 22.52
C VAL A 389 8.73 8.47 22.41
N HIS A 390 9.08 8.90 21.20
CA HIS A 390 10.31 9.65 20.96
C HIS A 390 10.27 11.02 21.63
N ASP A 391 9.20 11.79 21.43
CA ASP A 391 9.05 13.12 22.03
C ASP A 391 9.17 13.09 23.56
N ALA A 392 8.58 12.06 24.18
CA ALA A 392 8.62 11.86 25.62
C ALA A 392 10.04 11.54 26.14
N LEU A 393 10.75 10.63 25.47
CA LEU A 393 12.09 10.21 25.88
C LEU A 393 13.14 11.28 25.58
N ASP A 394 13.03 11.98 24.45
CA ASP A 394 13.92 13.09 24.10
C ASP A 394 13.79 14.25 25.08
N ALA A 395 12.57 14.59 25.53
CA ALA A 395 12.37 15.62 26.55
C ALA A 395 13.06 15.28 27.88
N MET A 396 13.11 14.00 28.25
CA MET A 396 13.84 13.56 29.44
C MET A 396 15.35 13.60 29.26
N LEU A 397 15.85 13.21 28.09
CA LEU A 397 17.27 13.30 27.77
C LEU A 397 17.72 14.76 27.74
N ASP A 398 16.95 15.65 27.11
CA ASP A 398 17.24 17.09 27.06
C ASP A 398 17.27 17.71 28.46
N TYR A 399 16.36 17.30 29.35
CA TYR A 399 16.39 17.72 30.75
C TYR A 399 17.68 17.28 31.46
N LEU A 400 18.06 16.00 31.33
CA LEU A 400 19.27 15.47 31.97
C LEU A 400 20.55 16.10 31.41
N GLU A 401 20.62 16.34 30.11
CA GLU A 401 21.76 17.05 29.52
C GLU A 401 21.83 18.51 29.96
N PHE A 402 20.68 19.16 30.12
CA PHE A 402 20.62 20.49 30.67
C PHE A 402 21.11 20.50 32.12
N GLU A 403 20.63 19.58 32.96
CA GLU A 403 21.10 19.46 34.35
C GLU A 403 22.62 19.23 34.37
N LEU A 404 23.11 18.27 33.58
CA LEU A 404 24.53 17.91 33.55
C LEU A 404 25.44 19.07 33.11
N LYS A 405 25.00 19.89 32.13
CA LYS A 405 25.76 21.08 31.68
C LYS A 405 25.74 22.24 32.66
N ASN A 406 24.69 22.35 33.47
CA ASN A 406 24.49 23.48 34.38
C ASN A 406 24.77 23.11 35.84
N HIS A 407 25.15 21.86 36.11
CA HIS A 407 25.47 21.41 37.45
C HIS A 407 26.81 22.02 37.90
N PRO A 408 26.86 22.73 39.04
CA PRO A 408 28.04 23.49 39.47
C PRO A 408 29.27 22.62 39.76
N ASP A 409 29.03 21.38 40.19
CA ASP A 409 30.07 20.44 40.62
C ASP A 409 30.37 19.32 39.60
N VAL A 410 29.85 19.42 38.36
CA VAL A 410 30.20 18.48 37.27
C VAL A 410 31.36 19.07 36.47
N ASP A 411 32.57 18.52 36.68
CA ASP A 411 33.81 19.05 36.10
C ASP A 411 33.99 18.81 34.58
N ASP A 412 33.44 17.70 34.03
CA ASP A 412 33.60 17.32 32.61
C ASP A 412 32.27 16.92 31.96
N ALA A 413 31.29 17.82 32.03
CA ALA A 413 29.99 17.65 31.40
C ALA A 413 30.10 17.34 29.89
N ASP A 414 30.98 18.07 29.18
CA ASP A 414 31.19 17.87 27.75
C ASP A 414 31.86 16.52 27.44
N GLY A 415 32.69 15.98 28.32
CA GLY A 415 33.29 14.65 28.16
C GLY A 415 32.28 13.54 28.31
N VAL A 416 31.39 13.63 29.29
CA VAL A 416 30.26 12.71 29.45
C VAL A 416 29.36 12.74 28.22
N LEU A 417 28.99 13.93 27.74
CA LEU A 417 28.15 14.09 26.55
C LEU A 417 28.82 13.55 25.28
N ARG A 418 30.14 13.74 25.12
CA ARG A 418 30.91 13.12 24.04
C ARG A 418 30.92 11.60 24.13
N ALA A 419 31.01 11.03 25.34
CA ALA A 419 31.02 9.59 25.55
C ALA A 419 29.67 8.93 25.19
N VAL A 420 28.56 9.62 25.44
CA VAL A 420 27.21 9.13 25.11
C VAL A 420 26.70 9.55 23.73
N ALA A 421 27.39 10.46 23.03
CA ALA A 421 27.01 10.94 21.70
C ALA A 421 26.75 9.82 20.66
N PRO A 422 27.53 8.70 20.62
CA PRO A 422 27.23 7.59 19.71
C PRO A 422 25.90 6.89 20.03
N LEU A 423 25.56 6.74 21.32
CA LEU A 423 24.29 6.17 21.78
C LEU A 423 23.12 7.13 21.53
N ARG A 424 23.36 8.45 21.59
CA ARG A 424 22.33 9.45 21.26
C ARG A 424 22.03 9.53 19.77
N ALA A 425 23.03 9.34 18.93
CA ALA A 425 22.86 9.30 17.48
C ALA A 425 21.98 8.11 17.03
N THR A 426 22.07 6.95 17.69
CA THR A 426 21.28 5.76 17.36
C THR A 426 19.79 5.86 17.71
N LEU A 427 19.38 6.89 18.45
CA LEU A 427 17.96 7.17 18.74
C LEU A 427 17.27 8.01 17.64
N ARG A 428 18.04 8.63 16.74
CA ARG A 428 17.54 9.52 15.67
C ARG A 428 17.50 8.86 14.28
N ASP A 429 18.04 7.65 14.16
CA ASP A 429 17.99 6.76 12.99
C ASP A 429 16.87 5.71 13.16
#